data_AF-A0A9D4E7F6-F1
#
_entry.id   AF-A0A9D4E7F6-F1
#
_cell.length_a   1.000
_cell.length_b   1.000
_cell.length_c   1.000
_cell.angle_alpha   90.00
_cell.angle_beta   90.00
_cell.angle_gamma   90.00
#
_symmetry.space_group_name_H-M   'P 1'
#
loop_
_entity.id
_entity.type
_entity.pdbx_description
1 polymer ?
#
loop_
_entity_poly.entity_id
_entity_poly.type
_entity_poly.pdbx_seq_one_letter_code
_entity_poly.pdbx_strand_id
1 'polypeptide(L)'
;MEQENERMEGSLSIMTEIQSLLDKQKSHLQKDFQLEAEWVAESSRLDSSVSFNNNNEIFDVANMCEKALSLRDVPRAVDLMKELKDKIQHHNKIFRIADSSSAGWSTVKEYEMIDYASDSDDDRKIPKAEERAIAKADKRKKAMLNSTVNYNAFRNSTSYSQAGRGSGRGIFMGRRFEQLGEVVC
;
A
#
# COMPACT_ATOMS: atom_id res chain seq x y z
N MET A 1 -51.86 15.83 27.75
CA MET A 1 -51.79 14.81 26.69
C MET A 1 -50.96 15.28 25.50
N GLU A 2 -51.22 16.45 24.87
CA GLU A 2 -50.39 16.94 23.74
C GLU A 2 -48.92 17.24 24.10
N GLN A 3 -48.65 17.96 25.19
CA GLN A 3 -47.28 18.28 25.62
C GLN A 3 -46.41 17.05 25.94
N GLU A 4 -47.02 15.96 26.40
CA GLU A 4 -46.29 14.71 26.68
C GLU A 4 -45.97 13.96 25.39
N ASN A 5 -46.83 14.05 24.38
CA ASN A 5 -46.61 13.45 23.08
C ASN A 5 -45.48 14.15 22.32
N GLU A 6 -45.42 15.50 22.36
CA GLU A 6 -44.32 16.28 21.80
C GLU A 6 -42.97 15.99 22.50
N ARG A 7 -42.98 15.79 23.83
CA ARG A 7 -41.79 15.37 24.59
C ARG A 7 -41.29 13.97 24.22
N MET A 8 -42.22 13.05 23.98
CA MET A 8 -41.91 11.69 23.53
C MET A 8 -41.31 11.70 22.12
N GLU A 9 -41.89 12.47 21.19
CA GLU A 9 -41.37 12.61 19.82
C GLU A 9 -39.97 13.25 19.79
N GLY A 10 -39.74 14.28 20.61
CA GLY A 10 -38.40 14.87 20.75
C GLY A 10 -37.37 13.89 21.31
N SER A 11 -37.76 13.06 22.28
CA SER A 11 -36.88 12.03 22.85
C SER A 11 -36.55 10.92 21.83
N LEU A 12 -37.52 10.52 21.02
CA LEU A 12 -37.33 9.54 19.94
C LEU A 12 -36.43 10.10 18.83
N SER A 13 -36.58 11.37 18.49
CA SER A 13 -35.72 12.05 17.50
C SER A 13 -34.25 12.05 17.94
N ILE A 14 -33.97 12.44 19.19
CA ILE A 14 -32.61 12.44 19.76
C ILE A 14 -32.03 11.02 19.80
N MET A 15 -32.82 10.02 20.20
CA MET A 15 -32.38 8.63 20.26
C MET A 15 -32.00 8.09 18.87
N THR A 16 -32.75 8.49 17.84
CA THR A 16 -32.46 8.12 16.43
C THR A 16 -31.16 8.77 15.95
N GLU A 17 -30.93 10.03 16.32
CA GLU A 17 -29.71 10.76 15.95
C GLU A 17 -28.46 10.15 16.60
N ILE A 18 -28.55 9.80 17.89
CA ILE A 18 -27.49 9.08 18.63
C ILE A 18 -27.18 7.74 17.97
N GLN A 19 -28.21 6.97 17.59
CA GLN A 19 -28.03 5.70 16.91
C GLN A 19 -27.30 5.90 15.57
N SER A 20 -27.67 6.93 14.81
CA SER A 20 -26.98 7.26 13.55
C SER A 20 -25.50 7.62 13.75
N LEU A 21 -25.18 8.35 14.82
CA LEU A 21 -23.80 8.73 15.15
C LEU A 21 -22.97 7.51 15.56
N LEU A 22 -23.57 6.62 16.35
CA LEU A 22 -22.94 5.36 16.76
C LEU A 22 -22.63 4.48 15.53
N ASP A 23 -23.56 4.39 14.59
CA ASP A 23 -23.39 3.61 13.37
C ASP A 23 -22.33 4.22 12.44
N LYS A 24 -22.27 5.56 12.35
CA LYS A 24 -21.20 6.28 11.66
C LYS A 24 -19.83 5.98 12.29
N GLN A 25 -19.70 6.03 13.61
CA GLN A 25 -18.45 5.70 14.31
C GLN A 25 -18.02 4.25 14.06
N LYS A 26 -18.95 3.29 14.18
CA LYS A 26 -18.68 1.88 13.87
C LYS A 26 -18.18 1.71 12.43
N SER A 27 -18.81 2.40 11.47
CA SER A 27 -18.40 2.33 10.07
C SER A 27 -17.00 2.89 9.82
N HIS A 28 -16.59 3.94 10.55
CA HIS A 28 -15.25 4.51 10.44
C HIS A 28 -14.20 3.57 11.01
N LEU A 29 -14.45 3.03 12.21
CA LEU A 29 -13.56 2.05 12.85
C LEU A 29 -13.39 0.80 12.00
N GLN A 30 -14.46 0.31 11.39
CA GLN A 30 -14.40 -0.87 10.52
C GLN A 30 -13.56 -0.61 9.26
N LYS A 31 -13.63 0.58 8.68
CA LYS A 31 -12.78 0.99 7.55
C LYS A 31 -11.32 1.11 7.97
N ASP A 32 -11.04 1.75 9.11
CA ASP A 32 -9.67 1.85 9.63
C ASP A 32 -9.06 0.46 9.86
N PHE A 33 -9.84 -0.47 10.43
CA PHE A 33 -9.40 -1.84 10.64
C PHE A 33 -9.15 -2.61 9.33
N GLN A 34 -10.00 -2.43 8.32
CA GLN A 34 -9.80 -3.04 7.00
C GLN A 34 -8.55 -2.51 6.30
N LEU A 35 -8.31 -1.19 6.38
CA LEU A 35 -7.12 -0.57 5.82
C LEU A 35 -5.83 -1.07 6.49
N GLU A 36 -5.87 -1.23 7.81
CA GLU A 36 -4.75 -1.80 8.56
C GLU A 36 -4.47 -3.25 8.16
N ALA A 37 -5.51 -4.07 8.05
CA ALA A 37 -5.39 -5.47 7.63
C ALA A 37 -4.85 -5.61 6.19
N GLU A 38 -5.33 -4.78 5.27
CA GLU A 38 -4.85 -4.76 3.88
C GLU A 38 -3.38 -4.30 3.82
N TRP A 39 -3.00 -3.30 4.62
CA TRP A 39 -1.62 -2.83 4.70
C TRP A 39 -0.68 -3.91 5.25
N VAL A 40 -1.07 -4.60 6.31
CA VAL A 40 -0.29 -5.73 6.88
C VAL A 40 -0.13 -6.84 5.84
N ALA A 41 -1.20 -7.23 5.16
CA ALA A 41 -1.16 -8.27 4.14
C ALA A 41 -0.25 -7.90 2.94
N GLU A 42 -0.32 -6.64 2.49
CA GLU A 42 0.55 -6.14 1.42
C GLU A 42 2.02 -6.11 1.84
N SER A 43 2.31 -5.68 3.07
CA SER A 43 3.66 -5.69 3.64
C SER A 43 4.24 -7.10 3.69
N SER A 44 3.46 -8.09 4.16
CA SER A 44 3.88 -9.50 4.18
C SER A 44 4.10 -10.12 2.80
N ARG A 45 3.35 -9.68 1.78
CA ARG A 45 3.58 -10.11 0.39
C ARG A 45 4.88 -9.54 -0.17
N LEU A 46 5.13 -8.26 0.09
CA LEU A 46 6.36 -7.60 -0.31
C LEU A 46 7.58 -8.26 0.34
N ASP A 47 7.50 -8.59 1.63
CA ASP A 47 8.49 -9.38 2.35
C ASP A 47 8.82 -10.68 1.61
N SER A 48 7.81 -11.52 1.41
CA SER A 48 7.99 -12.86 0.85
C SER A 48 8.61 -12.80 -0.55
N SER A 49 8.18 -11.84 -1.38
CA SER A 49 8.68 -11.68 -2.74
C SER A 49 10.13 -11.18 -2.78
N VAL A 50 10.50 -10.21 -1.93
CA VAL A 50 11.85 -9.64 -1.89
C VAL A 50 12.83 -10.67 -1.31
N SER A 51 12.45 -11.32 -0.21
CA SER A 51 13.19 -12.40 0.42
C SER A 51 13.46 -13.56 -0.54
N PHE A 52 12.46 -13.97 -1.35
CA PHE A 52 12.62 -15.02 -2.34
C PHE A 52 13.58 -14.63 -3.47
N ASN A 53 13.42 -13.43 -4.06
CA ASN A 53 14.27 -12.97 -5.15
C ASN A 53 15.74 -12.83 -4.72
N ASN A 54 15.98 -12.22 -3.56
CA ASN A 54 17.34 -12.04 -3.03
C ASN A 54 18.03 -13.38 -2.74
N ASN A 55 17.29 -14.35 -2.20
CA ASN A 55 17.82 -15.70 -1.98
C ASN A 55 18.19 -16.40 -3.30
N ASN A 56 17.39 -16.23 -4.35
CA ASN A 56 17.73 -16.79 -5.68
C ASN A 56 19.00 -16.16 -6.24
N GLU A 57 19.19 -14.84 -6.12
CA GLU A 57 20.41 -14.19 -6.59
C GLU A 57 21.67 -14.71 -5.86
N ILE A 58 21.59 -14.87 -4.54
CA ILE A 58 22.69 -15.45 -3.74
C ILE A 58 22.97 -16.89 -4.20
N PHE A 59 21.92 -17.67 -4.43
CA PHE A 59 22.03 -19.05 -4.91
C PHE A 59 22.65 -19.14 -6.31
N ASP A 60 22.28 -18.23 -7.22
CA ASP A 60 22.83 -18.18 -8.57
C ASP A 60 24.33 -17.86 -8.57
N VAL A 61 24.76 -16.88 -7.78
CA VAL A 61 26.19 -16.54 -7.64
C VAL A 61 26.96 -17.71 -7.00
N ALA A 62 26.37 -18.41 -6.03
CA ALA A 62 26.97 -19.60 -5.44
C ALA A 62 27.15 -20.74 -6.48
N ASN A 63 26.13 -21.01 -7.29
CA ASN A 63 26.22 -21.98 -8.39
C ASN A 63 27.26 -21.58 -9.45
N MET A 64 27.37 -20.29 -9.76
CA MET A 64 28.40 -19.78 -10.67
C MET A 64 29.81 -19.97 -10.08
N CYS A 65 29.98 -19.76 -8.78
CA CYS A 65 31.24 -20.00 -8.08
C CYS A 65 31.61 -21.49 -8.13
N GLU A 66 30.66 -22.39 -7.86
CA GLU A 66 30.87 -23.85 -7.95
C GLU A 66 31.28 -24.29 -9.36
N LYS A 67 30.65 -23.73 -10.40
CA LYS A 67 31.03 -23.97 -11.80
C LYS A 67 32.44 -23.45 -12.11
N ALA A 68 32.79 -22.25 -11.64
CA ALA A 68 34.13 -21.69 -11.84
C ALA A 68 35.22 -22.55 -11.15
N LEU A 69 34.95 -23.05 -9.95
CA LEU A 69 35.83 -23.98 -9.23
C LEU A 69 35.99 -25.31 -9.98
N SER A 70 34.90 -25.84 -10.52
CA SER A 70 34.90 -27.08 -11.32
C SER A 70 35.74 -26.94 -12.60
N LEU A 71 35.73 -25.74 -13.21
CA LEU A 71 36.55 -25.40 -14.37
C LEU A 71 38.00 -25.00 -14.00
N ARG A 72 38.37 -25.04 -12.71
CA ARG A 72 39.66 -24.57 -12.17
C ARG A 72 39.97 -23.10 -12.48
N ASP A 73 38.94 -22.30 -12.75
CA ASP A 73 39.05 -20.85 -12.91
C ASP A 73 39.04 -20.17 -11.54
N VAL A 74 40.18 -20.28 -10.85
CA VAL A 74 40.36 -19.77 -9.49
C VAL A 74 40.18 -18.24 -9.40
N PRO A 75 40.71 -17.41 -10.32
CA PRO A 75 40.50 -15.96 -10.27
C PRO A 75 39.01 -15.59 -10.29
N ARG A 76 38.24 -16.18 -11.22
CA ARG A 76 36.81 -15.94 -11.31
C ARG A 76 36.04 -16.42 -10.09
N ALA A 77 36.41 -17.58 -9.54
CA ALA A 77 35.80 -18.09 -8.32
C ALA A 77 36.04 -17.16 -7.12
N VAL A 78 37.23 -16.56 -7.01
CA VAL A 78 37.54 -15.60 -5.94
C VAL A 78 36.70 -14.32 -6.07
N ASP A 79 36.51 -13.81 -7.29
CA ASP A 79 35.69 -12.61 -7.50
C ASP A 79 34.20 -12.88 -7.27
N LEU A 80 33.69 -14.02 -7.72
CA LEU A 80 32.31 -14.45 -7.41
C LEU A 80 32.11 -14.67 -5.92
N MET A 81 33.12 -15.15 -5.19
CA MET A 81 33.03 -15.34 -3.75
C MET A 81 33.03 -14.01 -2.98
N LYS A 82 33.71 -12.97 -3.49
CA LYS A 82 33.58 -11.60 -2.95
C LYS A 82 32.18 -11.05 -3.21
N GLU A 83 31.68 -11.19 -4.43
CA GLU A 83 30.32 -10.76 -4.78
C GLU A 83 29.27 -11.46 -3.90
N LEU A 84 29.43 -12.77 -3.70
CA LEU A 84 28.55 -13.55 -2.82
C LEU A 84 28.55 -13.01 -1.38
N LYS A 85 29.74 -12.68 -0.85
CA LYS A 85 29.88 -12.10 0.49
C LYS A 85 29.17 -10.74 0.58
N ASP A 86 29.36 -9.89 -0.42
CA ASP A 86 28.76 -8.55 -0.45
C ASP A 86 27.23 -8.63 -0.55
N LYS A 87 26.70 -9.55 -1.38
CA LYS A 87 25.25 -9.82 -1.47
C LYS A 87 24.66 -10.32 -0.15
N ILE A 88 25.33 -11.24 0.54
CA ILE A 88 24.89 -11.73 1.86
C ILE A 88 24.89 -10.60 2.89
N GLN A 89 25.92 -9.76 2.90
CA GLN A 89 25.99 -8.61 3.81
C GLN A 89 24.87 -7.61 3.54
N HIS A 90 24.64 -7.28 2.28
CA HIS A 90 23.54 -6.41 1.87
C HIS A 90 22.17 -6.98 2.26
N HIS A 91 21.97 -8.29 2.08
CA HIS A 91 20.74 -8.98 2.46
C HIS A 91 20.46 -8.87 3.96
N ASN A 92 21.44 -9.22 4.79
CA ASN A 92 21.30 -9.12 6.26
C ASN A 92 21.03 -7.68 6.70
N LYS A 93 21.58 -6.69 5.99
CA LYS A 93 21.34 -5.26 6.25
C LYS A 93 19.90 -4.87 5.96
N ILE A 94 19.35 -5.29 4.81
CA ILE A 94 17.95 -5.04 4.44
C ILE A 94 17.00 -5.64 5.47
N PHE A 95 17.21 -6.90 5.86
CA PHE A 95 16.39 -7.56 6.89
C PHE A 95 16.42 -6.81 8.20
N ARG A 96 17.60 -6.38 8.65
CA ARG A 96 17.74 -5.59 9.88
C ARG A 96 16.96 -4.27 9.79
N ILE A 97 16.93 -3.61 8.63
CA ILE A 97 16.14 -2.38 8.43
C ILE A 97 14.64 -2.69 8.49
N ALA A 98 14.20 -3.78 7.85
CA ALA A 98 12.80 -4.21 7.90
C ALA A 98 12.36 -4.53 9.33
N ASP A 99 13.18 -5.25 10.11
CA ASP A 99 12.84 -5.69 11.47
C ASP A 99 12.90 -4.55 12.49
N SER A 100 13.78 -3.57 12.29
CA SER A 100 13.96 -2.45 13.23
C SER A 100 13.03 -1.28 12.97
N SER A 101 12.53 -1.11 11.74
CA SER A 101 11.67 0.01 11.38
C SER A 101 10.19 -0.30 11.63
N SER A 102 9.48 0.69 12.18
CA SER A 102 8.02 0.66 12.35
C SER A 102 7.24 0.53 11.05
N ALA A 103 7.79 1.03 9.93
CA ALA A 103 7.18 0.93 8.61
C ALA A 103 7.69 -0.28 7.79
N GLY A 104 8.53 -1.14 8.38
CA GLY A 104 8.98 -2.41 7.82
C GLY A 104 9.57 -2.32 6.42
N TRP A 105 9.08 -3.16 5.51
CA TRP A 105 9.51 -3.22 4.10
C TRP A 105 9.27 -1.92 3.32
N SER A 106 8.38 -1.04 3.78
CA SER A 106 8.23 0.28 3.17
C SER A 106 9.47 1.15 3.40
N THR A 107 10.12 1.01 4.56
CA THR A 107 11.39 1.70 4.86
C THR A 107 12.53 1.16 4.01
N VAL A 108 12.61 -0.17 3.83
CA VAL A 108 13.58 -0.80 2.91
C VAL A 108 13.47 -0.22 1.51
N LYS A 109 12.24 -0.11 0.99
CA LYS A 109 12.00 0.42 -0.36
C LYS A 109 12.49 1.86 -0.51
N GLU A 110 12.25 2.72 0.49
CA GLU A 110 12.73 4.10 0.46
C GLU A 110 14.25 4.18 0.72
N TYR A 111 14.82 3.23 1.46
CA TYR A 111 16.25 3.12 1.69
C TYR A 111 17.00 2.72 0.41
N GLU A 112 16.53 1.70 -0.32
CA GLU A 112 17.10 1.24 -1.59
C GLU A 112 17.00 2.29 -2.72
N MET A 113 16.00 3.17 -2.67
CA MET A 113 15.87 4.28 -3.63
C MET A 113 16.93 5.37 -3.45
N ILE A 114 17.61 5.43 -2.30
CA ILE A 114 18.66 6.43 -2.05
C ILE A 114 20.00 5.79 -2.39
N ASP A 115 20.55 6.21 -3.53
CA ASP A 115 21.80 5.73 -4.12
C ASP A 115 22.93 5.50 -3.10
N TYR A 116 23.65 4.39 -3.31
CA TYR A 116 24.56 3.71 -2.39
C TYR A 116 25.43 4.67 -1.57
N ALA A 117 25.35 4.58 -0.23
CA ALA A 117 26.30 5.23 0.67
C ALA A 117 26.99 4.21 1.58
N SER A 118 28.23 4.52 1.93
CA SER A 118 29.05 3.78 2.90
C SER A 118 28.31 3.59 4.23
N ASP A 119 28.60 2.50 4.95
CA ASP A 119 27.98 2.17 6.26
C ASP A 119 28.03 3.32 7.28
N SER A 120 28.94 4.30 7.11
CA SER A 120 29.01 5.52 7.92
C SER A 120 27.81 6.48 7.78
N ASP A 121 26.96 6.36 6.75
CA ASP A 121 25.82 7.25 6.49
C ASP A 121 24.46 6.62 6.85
N ASP A 122 24.44 5.34 7.23
CA ASP A 122 23.20 4.62 7.52
C ASP A 122 22.44 5.17 8.72
N ASP A 123 23.17 5.55 9.77
CA ASP A 123 22.61 6.11 11.01
C ASP A 123 21.76 7.37 10.76
N ARG A 124 22.01 8.07 9.66
CA ARG A 124 21.25 9.26 9.25
C ARG A 124 20.23 8.99 8.16
N LYS A 125 20.42 7.94 7.34
CA LYS A 125 19.54 7.62 6.22
C LYS A 125 18.37 6.74 6.62
N ILE A 126 18.55 5.75 7.51
CA ILE A 126 17.46 4.85 7.94
C ILE A 126 16.30 5.64 8.56
N PRO A 127 16.53 6.58 9.50
CA PRO A 127 15.44 7.38 10.06
C PRO A 127 14.71 8.22 9.00
N LYS A 128 15.45 8.77 8.02
CA LYS A 128 14.84 9.56 6.92
C LYS A 128 14.03 8.69 5.96
N ALA A 129 14.48 7.47 5.68
CA ALA A 129 13.74 6.52 4.87
C ALA A 129 12.44 6.11 5.58
N GLU A 130 12.51 5.90 6.89
CA GLU A 130 11.33 5.60 7.72
C GLU A 130 10.34 6.77 7.75
N GLU A 131 10.80 8.00 8.00
CA GLU A 131 9.96 9.20 7.94
C GLU A 131 9.24 9.33 6.59
N ARG A 132 9.94 9.06 5.48
CA ARG A 132 9.35 9.07 4.13
C ARG A 132 8.31 7.97 3.94
N ALA A 133 8.61 6.76 4.40
CA ALA A 133 7.70 5.62 4.32
C ALA A 133 6.39 5.92 5.08
N ILE A 134 6.50 6.41 6.31
CA ILE A 134 5.35 6.82 7.13
C ILE A 134 4.57 7.95 6.45
N ALA A 135 5.25 9.00 5.99
CA ALA A 135 4.58 10.12 5.32
C ALA A 135 3.84 9.69 4.04
N LYS A 136 4.33 8.67 3.34
CA LYS A 136 3.68 8.09 2.15
C LYS A 136 2.46 7.25 2.52
N ALA A 137 2.53 6.49 3.61
CA ALA A 137 1.38 5.78 4.17
C ALA A 137 0.27 6.75 4.60
N ASP A 138 0.62 7.83 5.31
CA ASP A 138 -0.33 8.86 5.75
C ASP A 138 -1.02 9.57 4.58
N LYS A 139 -0.25 9.91 3.53
CA LYS A 139 -0.82 10.52 2.31
C LYS A 139 -1.83 9.60 1.63
N ARG A 140 -1.54 8.29 1.56
CA ARG A 140 -2.47 7.29 1.00
C ARG A 140 -3.75 7.19 1.82
N LYS A 141 -3.63 7.12 3.16
CA LYS A 141 -4.79 7.09 4.06
C LYS A 141 -5.68 8.32 3.87
N LYS A 142 -5.09 9.52 3.81
CA LYS A 142 -5.82 10.78 3.55
C LYS A 142 -6.50 10.80 2.18
N ALA A 143 -5.83 10.30 1.13
CA ALA A 143 -6.41 10.23 -0.20
C ALA A 143 -7.64 9.30 -0.27
N MET A 144 -7.61 8.16 0.43
CA MET A 144 -8.74 7.22 0.48
C MET A 144 -9.93 7.79 1.27
N LEU A 145 -9.68 8.49 2.38
CA LEU A 145 -10.72 9.18 3.13
C LEU A 145 -11.41 10.27 2.29
N ASN A 146 -10.63 11.07 1.56
CA ASN A 146 -11.16 12.13 0.71
C ASN A 146 -11.94 11.62 -0.52
N SER A 147 -11.60 10.44 -1.06
CA SER A 147 -12.36 9.86 -2.19
C SER A 147 -13.79 9.45 -1.78
N THR A 148 -13.98 9.05 -0.51
CA THR A 148 -15.30 8.70 0.04
C THR A 148 -16.21 9.92 0.20
N VAL A 149 -15.63 11.07 0.57
CA VAL A 149 -16.37 12.34 0.72
C VAL A 149 -16.88 12.83 -0.64
N ASN A 150 -16.10 12.65 -1.71
CA ASN A 150 -16.48 13.11 -3.05
C ASN A 150 -17.56 12.22 -3.71
N TYR A 151 -17.64 10.94 -3.34
CA TYR A 151 -18.70 10.05 -3.86
C TYR A 151 -20.10 10.41 -3.34
N ASN A 152 -20.19 10.89 -2.09
CA ASN A 152 -21.46 11.37 -1.52
C ASN A 152 -21.85 12.75 -2.06
N ALA A 153 -20.88 13.60 -2.44
CA ALA A 153 -21.15 14.89 -3.08
C ALA A 153 -21.75 14.72 -4.49
N PHE A 154 -21.28 13.73 -5.26
CA PHE A 154 -21.82 13.43 -6.60
C PHE A 154 -23.20 12.74 -6.56
N ARG A 155 -23.48 11.95 -5.51
CA ARG A 155 -24.78 11.27 -5.36
C ARG A 155 -25.88 12.23 -4.90
N ASN A 156 -25.56 13.19 -4.03
CA ASN A 156 -26.53 14.17 -3.53
C ASN A 156 -26.83 15.31 -4.52
N SER A 157 -26.03 15.48 -5.58
CA SER A 157 -26.39 16.39 -6.69
C SER A 157 -27.37 15.78 -7.70
N THR A 158 -27.70 14.49 -7.59
CA THR A 158 -28.57 13.78 -8.55
C THR A 158 -30.05 13.71 -8.10
N SER A 159 -30.39 14.25 -6.94
CA SER A 159 -31.75 14.20 -6.40
C SER A 159 -32.28 15.57 -5.99
N TYR A 160 -32.21 16.56 -6.88
CA TYR A 160 -33.15 17.70 -6.91
C TYR A 160 -33.03 18.49 -8.24
N SER A 161 -33.59 17.95 -9.32
CA SER A 161 -34.04 18.77 -10.47
C SER A 161 -34.94 17.93 -11.37
N GLN A 162 -36.21 17.84 -10.96
CA GLN A 162 -37.30 17.56 -11.88
C GLN A 162 -37.53 18.82 -12.74
N ALA A 163 -37.86 18.60 -14.02
CA ALA A 163 -38.45 19.56 -14.95
C ALA A 163 -37.58 20.72 -15.47
N GLY A 164 -37.12 20.59 -16.73
CA GLY A 164 -36.60 21.72 -17.50
C GLY A 164 -35.95 21.29 -18.81
N ARG A 165 -36.65 21.50 -19.93
CA ARG A 165 -36.14 21.31 -21.30
C ARG A 165 -34.86 22.14 -21.50
N GLY A 166 -33.81 21.55 -22.06
CA GLY A 166 -32.62 22.32 -22.46
C GLY A 166 -31.49 21.46 -23.00
N SER A 167 -31.26 21.57 -24.31
CA SER A 167 -30.12 21.04 -25.06
C SER A 167 -28.77 21.34 -24.38
N GLY A 168 -27.93 20.32 -24.19
CA GLY A 168 -26.57 20.49 -23.69
C GLY A 168 -25.77 19.20 -23.79
N ARG A 169 -24.82 19.15 -24.72
CA ARG A 169 -23.93 18.01 -25.00
C ARG A 169 -23.15 17.59 -23.74
N GLY A 170 -23.40 16.39 -23.23
CA GLY A 170 -22.55 15.70 -22.26
C GLY A 170 -21.95 14.45 -22.91
N ILE A 171 -20.64 14.50 -23.15
CA ILE A 171 -19.85 13.39 -23.74
C ILE A 171 -19.82 12.24 -22.73
N PHE A 172 -20.54 11.17 -23.06
CA PHE A 172 -20.49 9.88 -22.39
C PHE A 172 -19.35 9.08 -23.01
N MET A 173 -18.29 8.79 -22.26
CA MET A 173 -17.35 7.72 -22.61
C MET A 173 -17.21 6.80 -21.39
N GLY A 174 -18.22 5.95 -21.26
CA GLY A 174 -18.16 4.74 -20.45
C GLY A 174 -17.23 3.72 -21.08
N ARG A 175 -16.54 2.99 -20.20
CA ARG A 175 -15.70 1.82 -20.47
C ARG A 175 -16.40 0.87 -21.43
N ARG A 176 -15.70 0.45 -22.48
CA ARG A 176 -16.07 -0.72 -23.30
C ARG A 176 -15.18 -1.89 -22.92
N PHE A 177 -15.73 -2.78 -22.11
CA PHE A 177 -15.29 -4.17 -21.99
C PHE A 177 -16.13 -4.95 -23.00
N GLU A 178 -15.52 -5.45 -24.07
CA GLU A 178 -16.10 -6.52 -24.88
C GLU A 178 -15.01 -7.57 -25.10
N GLN A 179 -15.36 -8.79 -24.72
CA GLN A 179 -14.58 -10.01 -24.78
C GLN A 179 -15.11 -10.82 -25.96
N LEU A 180 -14.22 -11.61 -26.56
CA LEU A 180 -14.44 -12.78 -27.44
C LEU A 180 -14.55 -12.55 -28.96
N GLY A 181 -13.73 -13.33 -29.68
CA GLY A 181 -13.82 -13.58 -31.11
C GLY A 181 -12.52 -14.16 -31.68
N GLU A 182 -12.33 -15.48 -31.59
CA GLU A 182 -11.48 -16.26 -32.51
C GLU A 182 -11.84 -15.91 -33.97
N VAL A 183 -10.93 -15.96 -34.95
CA VAL A 183 -10.68 -17.14 -35.80
C VAL A 183 -9.55 -16.79 -36.81
N VAL A 184 -8.55 -17.67 -36.89
CA VAL A 184 -7.78 -18.17 -38.06
C VAL A 184 -7.42 -17.21 -39.21
N CYS A 185 -6.11 -17.05 -39.43
CA CYS A 185 -5.36 -17.46 -40.63
C CYS A 185 -3.87 -17.56 -40.29
#